data_AF-A0A7Z7CWA1-F1
#
_entry.id   AF-A0A7Z7CWA1-F1
#
_cell.length_a   1.000
_cell.length_b   1.000
_cell.length_c   1.000
_cell.angle_alpha   90.00
_cell.angle_beta   90.00
_cell.angle_gamma   90.00
#
_symmetry.space_group_name_H-M   'P 1'
#
loop_
_entity.id
_entity.type
_entity.pdbx_description
1 polymer ?
#
loop_
_entity_poly.entity_id
_entity_poly.type
_entity_poly.pdbx_seq_one_letter_code
_entity_poly.pdbx_strand_id
1 'polypeptide(L)'
;MAEPHRWHQLLVAQEGPAGTWTLVDGFDCVYATIELRRVNAAEVRYRVSFRGEAIGWSSTLRLACERVHGEFLRNHDPNGGPIASWA
;
A
#
# COMPACT_ATOMS: atom_id res chain seq x y z
N MET A 1 -30.47 1.25 9.78
CA MET A 1 -29.86 -0.09 9.83
C MET A 1 -28.36 0.11 9.67
N ALA A 2 -27.55 -0.34 10.62
CA ALA A 2 -26.10 -0.28 10.45
C ALA A 2 -25.70 -1.26 9.34
N GLU A 3 -24.88 -0.82 8.38
CA GLU A 3 -24.35 -1.72 7.36
C GLU A 3 -23.59 -2.87 8.05
N PRO A 4 -23.72 -4.12 7.53
CA PRO A 4 -22.98 -5.25 8.09
C PRO A 4 -21.49 -4.92 8.09
N HIS A 5 -20.77 -5.32 9.14
CA HIS A 5 -19.31 -5.16 9.23
C HIS A 5 -18.66 -5.68 7.95
N ARG A 6 -18.30 -4.77 7.05
CA ARG A 6 -17.66 -5.12 5.79
C ARG A 6 -16.27 -5.60 6.14
N TRP A 7 -15.94 -6.83 5.77
CA TRP A 7 -14.58 -7.34 5.89
C TRP A 7 -13.64 -6.44 5.07
N HIS A 8 -12.73 -5.73 5.73
CA HIS A 8 -11.64 -5.01 5.07
C HIS A 8 -10.56 -6.00 4.67
N GLN A 9 -10.49 -6.28 3.38
CA GLN A 9 -9.41 -7.10 2.84
C GLN A 9 -8.10 -6.32 2.95
N LEU A 10 -7.24 -6.76 3.87
CA LEU A 10 -5.90 -6.21 4.07
C LEU A 10 -5.12 -6.30 2.74
N LEU A 11 -4.47 -5.20 2.33
CA LEU A 11 -3.71 -5.07 1.07
C LEU A 11 -4.51 -5.04 -0.23
N VAL A 12 -5.81 -4.73 -0.20
CA VAL A 12 -6.53 -4.53 -1.46
C VAL A 12 -6.01 -3.32 -2.20
N ALA A 13 -5.37 -3.59 -3.33
CA ALA A 13 -5.15 -2.63 -4.39
C ALA A 13 -6.45 -2.51 -5.20
N GLN A 14 -7.20 -1.45 -4.95
CA GLN A 14 -8.38 -1.14 -5.74
C GLN A 14 -7.94 -0.44 -7.02
N GLU A 15 -8.21 -1.05 -8.18
CA GLU A 15 -7.91 -0.41 -9.46
C GLU A 15 -8.91 0.72 -9.73
N GLY A 16 -8.38 1.89 -10.10
CA GLY A 16 -9.15 3.03 -10.58
C GLY A 16 -9.07 3.10 -12.11
N PRO A 17 -8.50 4.18 -12.68
CA PRO A 17 -8.06 4.17 -14.07
C PRO A 17 -7.08 3.03 -14.33
N ALA A 18 -7.09 2.48 -15.55
CA ALA A 18 -6.21 1.38 -15.93
C ALA A 18 -4.75 1.66 -15.58
N GLY A 19 -4.12 0.72 -14.88
CA GLY A 19 -2.73 0.88 -14.45
C GLY A 19 -2.53 1.80 -13.24
N THR A 20 -3.59 2.17 -12.53
CA THR A 20 -3.51 2.95 -11.29
C THR A 20 -4.31 2.26 -10.19
N TRP A 21 -3.69 2.05 -9.04
CA TRP A 21 -4.32 1.44 -7.87
C TRP A 21 -4.23 2.34 -6.66
N THR A 22 -5.28 2.34 -5.84
CA THR A 22 -5.30 2.94 -4.50
C THR A 22 -5.33 1.85 -3.44
N LEU A 23 -4.64 2.07 -2.32
CA LEU A 23 -4.80 1.24 -1.13
C LEU A 23 -5.49 2.06 -0.05
N VAL A 24 -6.48 1.43 0.58
CA VAL A 24 -7.30 2.00 1.65
C VAL A 24 -7.06 1.28 2.96
N ASP A 25 -7.14 2.00 4.07
CA ASP A 25 -7.06 1.42 5.40
C ASP A 25 -8.45 0.95 5.91
N GLY A 26 -8.50 0.49 7.16
CA GLY A 26 -9.74 0.03 7.80
C GLY A 26 -10.76 1.15 8.08
N PHE A 27 -10.40 2.41 7.86
CA PHE A 27 -11.27 3.58 7.97
C PHE A 27 -11.65 4.14 6.59
N ASP A 28 -11.42 3.36 5.52
CA ASP A 28 -11.65 3.73 4.13
C ASP A 28 -10.85 4.98 3.68
N CYS A 29 -9.76 5.30 4.38
CA CYS A 29 -8.86 6.38 3.99
C CYS A 29 -7.81 5.86 3.00
N VAL A 30 -7.68 6.55 1.87
CA VAL A 30 -6.60 6.26 0.91
C VAL A 30 -5.27 6.67 1.53
N TYR A 31 -4.38 5.70 1.72
CA TYR A 31 -3.04 5.97 2.26
C TYR A 31 -1.93 5.88 1.20
N ALA A 32 -2.23 5.26 0.05
CA ALA A 32 -1.24 5.03 -0.99
C ALA A 32 -1.84 4.99 -2.40
N THR A 33 -0.99 5.32 -3.37
CA THR A 33 -1.25 5.16 -4.80
C THR A 33 -0.11 4.38 -5.47
N ILE A 34 -0.46 3.54 -6.43
CA ILE A 34 0.49 2.78 -7.25
C ILE A 34 0.16 3.04 -8.71
N GLU A 35 1.16 3.41 -9.50
CA GLU A 35 1.00 3.71 -10.93
C GLU A 35 1.91 2.80 -11.76
N LEU A 36 1.34 2.09 -12.74
CA LEU A 36 2.07 1.38 -13.78
C LEU A 36 2.69 2.39 -14.74
N ARG A 37 4.00 2.35 -14.89
CA ARG A 37 4.74 3.18 -15.84
C ARG A 37 5.56 2.31 -16.76
N ARG A 38 5.48 2.61 -18.04
CA ARG A 38 6.36 2.03 -19.04
C ARG A 38 7.68 2.79 -19.01
N VAL A 39 8.78 2.09 -18.78
CA VAL A 39 10.13 2.68 -18.70
C VAL A 39 10.83 2.60 -20.06
N ASN A 40 10.53 1.55 -20.83
CA ASN A 40 10.96 1.37 -22.21
C ASN A 40 9.98 0.42 -22.95
N ALA A 41 10.29 0.03 -24.18
CA ALA A 41 9.39 -0.81 -24.99
C ALA A 41 9.02 -2.16 -24.33
N ALA A 42 9.94 -2.76 -23.57
CA ALA A 42 9.80 -4.10 -23.00
C ALA A 42 9.55 -4.10 -21.48
N GLU A 43 9.76 -2.97 -20.80
CA GLU A 43 9.79 -2.89 -19.35
C GLU A 43 8.73 -1.96 -18.78
N VAL A 44 8.01 -2.49 -17.78
CA VAL A 44 7.09 -1.72 -16.93
C VAL A 44 7.56 -1.77 -15.48
N ARG A 45 7.30 -0.70 -14.75
CA ARG A 45 7.57 -0.55 -13.33
C ARG A 45 6.37 0.06 -12.63
N TYR A 46 6.23 -0.24 -11.35
CA TYR A 46 5.17 0.27 -10.50
C TYR A 46 5.74 1.36 -9.62
N ARG A 47 5.36 2.61 -9.88
CA ARG A 47 5.70 3.75 -9.02
C ARG A 47 4.83 3.68 -7.78
N VAL A 48 5.44 3.82 -6.62
CA VAL A 48 4.74 3.71 -5.33
C VAL A 48 4.76 5.07 -4.64
N SER A 49 3.59 5.56 -4.26
CA SER A 49 3.46 6.77 -3.46
C SER A 49 2.71 6.51 -2.16
N PHE A 50 3.24 7.03 -1.05
CA PHE A 50 2.64 6.98 0.28
C PHE A 50 2.31 8.40 0.71
N ARG A 51 1.04 8.64 1.08
CA ARG A 51 0.54 9.98 1.47
C ARG A 51 0.95 11.11 0.49
N GLY A 52 0.95 10.80 -0.81
CA GLY A 52 1.29 11.71 -1.89
C GLY A 52 2.77 11.81 -2.25
N GLU A 53 3.67 11.21 -1.47
CA GLU A 53 5.11 11.21 -1.74
C GLU A 53 5.56 9.91 -2.40
N ALA A 54 6.38 9.99 -3.44
CA ALA A 54 6.92 8.81 -4.11
C ALA A 54 8.04 8.17 -3.28
N ILE A 55 7.79 6.95 -2.78
CA ILE A 55 8.72 6.21 -1.90
C ILE A 55 9.52 5.13 -2.64
N GLY A 56 9.31 5.00 -3.95
CA GLY A 56 10.15 4.17 -4.82
C GLY A 56 9.39 3.43 -5.90
N TRP A 57 10.02 2.36 -6.39
CA TRP A 57 9.57 1.57 -7.52
C TRP A 57 9.60 0.08 -7.20
N SER A 58 8.70 -0.67 -7.84
CA SER A 58 8.65 -2.13 -7.77
C SER A 58 8.50 -2.74 -9.18
N SER A 59 8.94 -3.99 -9.34
CA SER A 59 8.81 -4.75 -10.60
C SER A 59 7.44 -5.40 -10.78
N THR A 60 6.69 -5.58 -9.69
CA THR A 60 5.35 -6.16 -9.70
C THR A 60 4.40 -5.34 -8.84
N LEU A 61 3.10 -5.42 -9.14
CA LEU A 61 2.06 -4.79 -8.32
C LEU A 61 2.09 -5.32 -6.88
N ARG A 62 2.28 -6.63 -6.70
CA ARG A 62 2.40 -7.25 -5.37
C ARG A 62 3.51 -6.62 -4.53
N LEU A 63 4.71 -6.51 -5.10
CA LEU A 63 5.86 -5.90 -4.40
C LEU A 63 5.62 -4.40 -4.13
N ALA A 64 4.86 -3.71 -4.98
CA ALA A 64 4.44 -2.34 -4.72
C ALA A 64 3.50 -2.25 -3.51
N CYS A 65 2.50 -3.14 -3.42
CA CYS A 65 1.59 -3.21 -2.27
C CYS A 65 2.32 -3.54 -0.97
N GLU A 66 3.18 -4.56 -0.98
CA GLU A 66 4.00 -4.95 0.19
C GLU A 66 4.91 -3.80 0.63
N ARG A 67 5.57 -3.11 -0.31
CA ARG A 67 6.42 -1.94 -0.02
C ARG A 67 5.65 -0.85 0.70
N VAL A 68 4.51 -0.43 0.15
CA VAL A 68 3.76 0.70 0.72
C VAL A 68 3.05 0.34 2.02
N HIS A 69 2.65 -0.92 2.18
CA HIS A 69 2.10 -1.37 3.45
C HIS A 69 3.17 -1.44 4.55
N GLY A 70 4.40 -1.87 4.22
CA GLY A 70 5.52 -1.78 5.14
C GLY A 70 5.78 -0.34 5.61
N GLU A 71 5.63 0.64 4.72
CA GLU A 71 5.73 2.06 5.07
C GLU A 71 4.55 2.52 5.96
N PHE A 72 3.33 2.08 5.65
CA PHE A 72 2.15 2.35 6.46
C PHE A 72 2.31 1.85 7.90
N LEU A 73 2.84 0.64 8.10
CA LEU A 73 3.10 0.06 9.41
C LEU A 73 4.18 0.85 10.17
N ARG A 74 5.31 1.17 9.52
CA ARG A 74 6.39 1.98 10.14
C ARG A 74 5.90 3.36 10.64
N ASN A 75 4.91 3.93 9.96
CA ASN A 75 4.34 5.24 10.34
C ASN A 75 3.20 5.15 11.37
N HIS A 76 2.76 3.93 11.73
CA HIS A 76 1.75 3.68 12.77
C HIS A 76 2.32 2.99 14.01
N ASP A 77 3.50 2.38 13.90
CA ASP A 77 4.16 1.75 15.02
C ASP A 77 4.61 2.82 16.04
N PRO A 78 4.47 2.58 17.35
CA PRO A 78 5.06 3.43 18.39
C PRO A 78 6.59 3.58 18.30
N ASN A 79 7.27 2.94 17.33
CA ASN A 79 8.73 2.87 17.17
C ASN A 79 9.42 2.25 18.39
N GLY A 80 8.66 1.48 19.18
CA GLY A 80 9.14 0.80 20.37
C GLY A 80 9.48 -0.66 20.06
N GLY A 81 10.57 -1.17 20.63
CA GLY A 81 10.83 -2.60 20.61
C GLY A 81 9.78 -3.37 21.44
N PRO A 82 9.73 -4.70 21.32
CA PRO A 82 8.91 -5.54 22.19
C PRO A 82 9.19 -5.19 23.66
N ILE A 83 8.16 -4.76 24.39
CA ILE A 83 8.29 -4.40 25.82
C ILE A 83 8.64 -5.63 26.67
N ALA A 84 8.30 -6.83 26.19
CA ALA A 84 8.62 -8.07 26.87
C ALA A 84 9.41 -9.01 25.97
N SER A 85 10.57 -9.46 26.45
CA SER A 85 11.34 -10.58 25.91
C SER A 85 11.13 -11.79 26.81
N TRP A 86 10.02 -12.50 26.66
CA TRP A 86 9.86 -13.80 27.31
C TRP A 86 10.69 -14.82 26.51
N ALA A 87 11.95 -14.96 26.90
CA ALA A 87 12.82 -16.08 26.57
C ALA A 87 12.58 -17.23 27.54
#